data_AF-A0A550HFH1-F1
#
_entry.id   AF-A0A550HFH1-F1
#
_cell.length_a   1.000
_cell.length_b   1.000
_cell.length_c   1.000
_cell.angle_alpha   90.00
_cell.angle_beta   90.00
_cell.angle_gamma   90.00
#
_symmetry.space_group_name_H-M   'P 1'
#
loop_
_entity.id
_entity.type
_entity.pdbx_description
1 polymer ?
#
loop_
_entity_poly.entity_id
_entity_poly.type
_entity_poly.pdbx_seq_one_letter_code
_entity_poly.pdbx_strand_id
1 'polypeptide(L)'
;MSLRTLSRSWRHWRRGANLSVPMHATDAEDTNRRFLLYGVLPLWVVPAVADWIMHRRTHIETTSGTKESAVHALMMTEAGVPVAMGLLARINPLVLTVMGGAALAHSATALWDVTLATGEREVRPVEQHIHSFLEVLPLTAMAFTACLHSEEVRAALRGGRGADDWRLLPKRHPLSAGYLAALAAVIGAGVALPYAEEMRRCLRARPTAA
;
A
#
# COMPACT_ATOMS: atom_id res chain seq x y z
N MET A 1 -10.51 -16.15 -18.87
CA MET A 1 -9.17 -16.76 -18.71
C MET A 1 -9.25 -17.80 -17.59
N SER A 2 -8.94 -19.08 -17.84
CA SER A 2 -9.14 -20.14 -16.84
C SER A 2 -8.18 -19.96 -15.65
N LEU A 3 -8.68 -20.03 -14.42
CA LEU A 3 -7.88 -20.04 -13.17
C LEU A 3 -6.67 -21.01 -13.21
N ARG A 4 -6.74 -22.04 -14.06
CA ARG A 4 -5.68 -23.04 -14.27
C ARG A 4 -4.39 -22.47 -14.88
N THR A 5 -4.44 -21.45 -15.74
CA THR A 5 -3.22 -20.88 -16.35
C THR A 5 -2.52 -19.88 -15.43
N LEU A 6 -3.27 -19.09 -14.65
CA LEU A 6 -2.70 -18.28 -13.56
C LEU A 6 -1.94 -19.18 -12.58
N SER A 7 -2.53 -20.30 -12.14
CA SER A 7 -1.85 -21.17 -11.18
C SER A 7 -0.58 -21.85 -11.73
N ARG A 8 -0.42 -22.02 -13.06
CA ARG A 8 0.83 -22.54 -13.66
C ARG A 8 1.98 -21.56 -13.53
N SER A 9 1.78 -20.31 -13.94
CA SER A 9 2.86 -19.29 -13.91
C SER A 9 3.29 -18.96 -12.47
N TRP A 10 2.34 -18.98 -11.53
CA TRP A 10 2.60 -18.70 -10.13
C TRP A 10 3.16 -19.91 -9.35
N ARG A 11 3.13 -21.14 -9.87
CA ARG A 11 3.68 -22.32 -9.17
C ARG A 11 5.19 -22.26 -8.93
N HIS A 12 5.93 -21.53 -9.76
CA HIS A 12 7.40 -21.51 -9.75
C HIS A 12 7.99 -20.09 -9.67
N TRP A 13 7.17 -19.13 -9.23
CA TRP A 13 7.51 -17.70 -9.25
C TRP A 13 8.78 -17.33 -8.46
N ARG A 14 9.15 -18.14 -7.46
CA ARG A 14 10.38 -17.95 -6.64
C ARG A 14 11.63 -18.65 -7.18
N ARG A 15 11.55 -19.40 -8.29
CA ARG A 15 12.72 -20.15 -8.81
C ARG A 15 13.72 -19.28 -9.58
N GLY A 16 13.33 -18.07 -9.96
CA GLY A 16 14.24 -17.12 -10.63
C GLY A 16 15.31 -16.59 -9.68
N ALA A 17 16.42 -16.14 -10.24
CA ALA A 17 17.43 -15.41 -9.47
C ALA A 17 16.80 -14.16 -8.84
N ASN A 18 17.08 -13.95 -7.54
CA ASN A 18 16.57 -12.78 -6.82
C ASN A 18 17.00 -11.48 -7.50
N LEU A 19 16.18 -10.44 -7.36
CA LEU A 19 16.53 -9.09 -7.75
C LEU A 19 17.79 -8.67 -6.99
N SER A 20 18.85 -8.37 -7.73
CA SER A 20 20.06 -7.75 -7.19
C SER A 20 19.77 -6.28 -6.92
N VAL A 21 20.01 -5.83 -5.68
CA VAL A 21 19.96 -4.41 -5.31
C VAL A 21 21.33 -4.08 -4.72
N PRO A 22 22.22 -3.40 -5.48
CA PRO A 22 23.56 -3.09 -5.01
C PRO A 22 23.56 -2.30 -3.70
N MET A 23 24.54 -2.57 -2.83
CA MET A 23 24.73 -1.86 -1.55
C MET A 23 25.03 -0.37 -1.74
N HIS A 24 25.70 -0.01 -2.84
CA HIS A 24 26.00 1.35 -3.24
C HIS A 24 25.25 1.62 -4.55
N ALA A 25 24.55 2.75 -4.63
CA ALA A 25 23.82 3.08 -5.85
C ALA A 25 24.85 3.41 -6.94
N THR A 26 24.80 2.68 -8.04
CA THR A 26 25.68 2.90 -9.19
C THR A 26 25.06 3.84 -10.22
N ASP A 27 23.73 3.99 -10.20
CA ASP A 27 22.99 4.88 -11.08
C ASP A 27 21.65 5.35 -10.44
N ALA A 28 20.88 6.10 -11.22
CA ALA A 28 19.57 6.62 -10.82
C ALA A 28 18.49 5.53 -10.70
N GLU A 29 18.58 4.44 -11.47
CA GLU A 29 17.62 3.33 -11.40
C GLU A 29 17.77 2.60 -10.06
N ASP A 30 19.00 2.28 -9.68
CA ASP A 30 19.32 1.66 -8.39
C ASP A 30 18.98 2.58 -7.23
N THR A 31 19.24 3.90 -7.36
CA THR A 31 18.85 4.89 -6.35
C THR A 31 17.34 4.89 -6.14
N ASN A 32 16.55 4.95 -7.22
CA ASN A 32 15.09 4.94 -7.16
C ASN A 32 14.57 3.63 -6.55
N ARG A 33 15.10 2.48 -7.00
CA ARG A 33 14.73 1.17 -6.46
C ARG A 33 15.02 1.05 -4.96
N ARG A 34 16.17 1.53 -4.50
CA ARG A 34 16.52 1.57 -3.06
C ARG A 34 15.61 2.51 -2.29
N PHE A 35 15.31 3.67 -2.85
CA PHE A 35 14.39 4.62 -2.24
C PHE A 35 13.00 4.01 -2.05
N LEU A 36 12.46 3.30 -3.05
CA LEU A 36 11.19 2.58 -2.90
C LEU A 36 11.25 1.50 -1.80
N LEU A 37 12.28 0.64 -1.83
CA LEU A 37 12.35 -0.54 -0.96
C LEU A 37 12.76 -0.23 0.49
N TYR A 38 13.62 0.77 0.69
CA TYR A 38 14.24 1.08 1.98
C TYR A 38 13.91 2.48 2.50
N GLY A 39 13.34 3.35 1.67
CA GLY A 39 12.81 4.65 2.07
C GLY A 39 11.29 4.61 2.20
N VAL A 40 10.59 4.56 1.06
CA VAL A 40 9.12 4.70 0.99
C VAL A 40 8.41 3.60 1.77
N LEU A 41 8.74 2.31 1.57
CA LEU A 41 8.04 1.22 2.25
C LEU A 41 8.17 1.28 3.78
N PRO A 42 9.37 1.46 4.37
CA PRO A 42 9.48 1.67 5.82
C PRO A 42 8.79 2.95 6.34
N LEU A 43 8.76 4.02 5.52
CA LEU A 43 8.11 5.29 5.88
C LEU A 43 6.61 5.19 6.08
N TRP A 44 5.94 4.10 5.67
CA TRP A 44 4.53 3.86 6.01
C TRP A 44 4.32 3.49 7.47
N VAL A 45 5.30 2.83 8.10
CA VAL A 45 5.11 2.13 9.37
C VAL A 45 5.09 3.12 10.54
N VAL A 46 6.05 4.06 10.55
CA VAL A 46 6.13 5.08 11.61
C VAL A 46 4.87 5.95 11.71
N PRO A 47 4.38 6.58 10.63
CA PRO A 47 3.15 7.37 10.68
C PRO A 47 1.92 6.50 10.97
N ALA A 48 1.84 5.25 10.49
CA ALA A 48 0.73 4.35 10.85
C ALA A 48 0.69 4.05 12.36
N VAL A 49 1.85 3.83 12.99
CA VAL A 49 1.91 3.68 14.47
C VAL A 49 1.55 4.99 15.17
N ALA A 50 2.04 6.13 14.66
CA ALA A 50 1.74 7.44 15.24
C ALA A 50 0.24 7.77 15.18
N ASP A 51 -0.40 7.44 14.06
CA ASP A 51 -1.83 7.57 13.82
C ASP A 51 -2.64 6.73 14.82
N TRP A 52 -2.31 5.44 14.94
CA TRP A 52 -2.91 4.57 15.96
C TRP A 52 -2.75 5.10 17.40
N ILE A 53 -1.59 5.67 17.75
CA ILE A 53 -1.37 6.31 19.05
C ILE A 53 -2.31 7.52 19.21
N MET A 54 -2.51 8.32 18.16
CA MET A 54 -3.43 9.45 18.19
C MET A 54 -4.86 8.98 18.41
N HIS A 55 -5.35 8.00 17.65
CA HIS A 55 -6.68 7.41 17.82
C HIS A 55 -6.91 6.82 19.20
N ARG A 56 -5.86 6.26 19.82
CA ARG A 56 -5.93 5.79 21.20
C ARG A 56 -6.03 6.92 22.21
N ARG A 57 -5.34 8.04 21.98
CA ARG A 57 -5.39 9.22 22.86
C ARG A 57 -6.70 10.00 22.72
N THR A 58 -7.31 9.98 21.54
CA THR A 58 -8.57 10.67 21.24
C THR A 58 -9.80 9.78 21.44
N HIS A 59 -9.60 8.54 21.91
CA HIS A 59 -10.67 7.58 22.17
C HIS A 59 -11.60 7.43 20.97
N ILE A 60 -11.02 7.11 19.80
CA ILE A 60 -11.74 6.92 18.54
C ILE A 60 -12.96 6.01 18.72
N GLU A 61 -12.87 5.00 19.61
CA GLU A 61 -13.96 4.06 19.89
C GLU A 61 -15.26 4.71 20.44
N THR A 62 -15.15 5.87 21.09
CA THR A 62 -16.28 6.62 21.66
C THR A 62 -16.64 7.90 20.88
N THR A 63 -15.84 8.26 19.88
CA THR A 63 -16.11 9.41 19.01
C THR A 63 -16.71 8.92 17.69
N SER A 64 -15.92 8.83 16.62
CA SER A 64 -16.36 8.39 15.29
C SER A 64 -16.49 6.86 15.16
N GLY A 65 -15.82 6.12 16.04
CA GLY A 65 -15.99 4.68 16.26
C GLY A 65 -15.65 3.81 15.06
N THR A 66 -16.52 2.82 14.79
CA THR A 66 -16.26 1.82 13.74
C THR A 66 -16.34 2.41 12.33
N LYS A 67 -17.02 3.55 12.14
CA LYS A 67 -17.13 4.16 10.81
C LYS A 67 -15.76 4.63 10.32
N GLU A 68 -15.07 5.45 11.12
CA GLU A 68 -13.74 5.96 10.79
C GLU A 68 -12.72 4.82 10.68
N SER A 69 -12.70 3.90 11.65
CA SER A 69 -11.81 2.74 11.58
C SER A 69 -12.05 1.85 10.34
N ALA A 70 -13.28 1.74 9.84
CA ALA A 70 -13.57 1.03 8.59
C ALA A 70 -13.07 1.78 7.34
N VAL A 71 -13.08 3.12 7.35
CA VAL A 71 -12.48 3.94 6.28
C VAL A 71 -10.96 3.74 6.27
N HIS A 72 -10.30 3.71 7.43
CA HIS A 72 -8.88 3.36 7.52
C HIS A 72 -8.58 1.98 6.93
N ALA A 73 -9.46 0.99 7.17
CA ALA A 73 -9.35 -0.34 6.58
C ALA A 73 -9.40 -0.32 5.04
N LEU A 74 -10.30 0.49 4.49
CA LEU A 74 -10.43 0.69 3.05
C LEU A 74 -9.17 1.33 2.50
N MET A 75 -8.68 2.42 3.11
CA MET A 75 -7.45 3.10 2.70
C MET A 75 -6.22 2.18 2.72
N MET A 76 -6.07 1.36 3.78
CA MET A 76 -5.03 0.35 3.85
C MET A 76 -5.15 -0.70 2.74
N THR A 77 -6.36 -1.05 2.32
CA THR A 77 -6.59 -2.01 1.24
C THR A 77 -6.25 -1.40 -0.12
N GLU A 78 -6.73 -0.18 -0.37
CA GLU A 78 -6.43 0.63 -1.57
C GLU A 78 -4.93 0.83 -1.74
N ALA A 79 -4.19 0.94 -0.65
CA ALA A 79 -2.74 0.99 -0.64
C ALA A 79 -2.04 -0.37 -0.77
N GLY A 80 -2.46 -1.32 0.06
CA GLY A 80 -1.79 -2.60 0.26
C GLY A 80 -1.85 -3.49 -0.97
N VAL A 81 -2.96 -3.45 -1.72
CA VAL A 81 -3.11 -4.21 -2.97
C VAL A 81 -2.09 -3.78 -4.04
N PRO A 82 -1.99 -2.48 -4.41
CA PRO A 82 -0.91 -1.96 -5.26
C PRO A 82 0.49 -2.31 -4.78
N VAL A 83 0.77 -2.17 -3.48
CA VAL A 83 2.08 -2.51 -2.90
C VAL A 83 2.39 -4.00 -3.07
N ALA A 84 1.44 -4.88 -2.75
CA ALA A 84 1.61 -6.32 -2.93
C ALA A 84 1.82 -6.70 -4.40
N MET A 85 1.07 -6.10 -5.32
CA MET A 85 1.29 -6.26 -6.76
C MET A 85 2.68 -5.76 -7.16
N GLY A 86 3.09 -4.59 -6.66
CA GLY A 86 4.40 -4.00 -6.89
C GLY A 86 5.56 -4.88 -6.41
N LEU A 87 5.38 -5.60 -5.30
CA LEU A 87 6.38 -6.49 -4.70
C LEU A 87 6.44 -7.88 -5.33
N LEU A 88 5.30 -8.42 -5.78
CA LEU A 88 5.16 -9.83 -6.18
C LEU A 88 4.99 -10.02 -7.70
N ALA A 89 4.29 -9.08 -8.35
CA ALA A 89 4.00 -9.15 -9.77
C ALA A 89 5.02 -8.38 -10.61
N ARG A 90 5.14 -8.79 -11.87
CA ARG A 90 5.82 -8.02 -12.90
C ARG A 90 5.08 -6.69 -13.05
N ILE A 91 5.81 -5.58 -13.02
CA ILE A 91 5.23 -4.29 -13.36
C ILE A 91 5.00 -4.28 -14.86
N ASN A 92 3.73 -4.25 -15.27
CA ASN A 92 3.25 -4.17 -16.64
C ASN A 92 2.06 -3.18 -16.68
N PRO A 93 1.48 -2.90 -17.84
CA PRO A 93 0.33 -1.99 -17.94
C PRO A 93 -0.82 -2.29 -16.99
N LEU A 94 -1.20 -3.56 -16.78
CA LEU A 94 -2.22 -3.93 -15.79
C LEU A 94 -1.85 -3.43 -14.38
N VAL A 95 -0.64 -3.75 -13.92
CA VAL A 95 -0.20 -3.36 -12.58
C VAL A 95 -0.17 -1.84 -12.44
N LEU A 96 0.38 -1.12 -13.42
CA LEU A 96 0.44 0.35 -13.38
C LEU A 96 -0.94 0.99 -13.39
N THR A 97 -1.88 0.47 -14.18
CA THR A 97 -3.27 0.96 -14.20
C THR A 97 -3.95 0.72 -12.86
N VAL A 98 -3.74 -0.44 -12.23
CA VAL A 98 -4.27 -0.70 -10.88
C VAL A 98 -3.63 0.22 -9.84
N MET A 99 -2.31 0.42 -9.87
CA MET A 99 -1.62 1.35 -8.96
C MET A 99 -2.15 2.78 -9.12
N GLY A 100 -2.33 3.25 -10.36
CA GLY A 100 -2.86 4.59 -10.63
C GLY A 100 -4.31 4.76 -10.20
N GLY A 101 -5.18 3.80 -10.54
CA GLY A 101 -6.59 3.82 -10.13
C GLY A 101 -6.74 3.74 -8.60
N ALA A 102 -5.93 2.93 -7.94
CA ALA A 102 -5.92 2.81 -6.49
C ALA A 102 -5.38 4.07 -5.80
N ALA A 103 -4.37 4.75 -6.36
CA ALA A 103 -3.91 6.03 -5.84
C ALA A 103 -5.00 7.11 -5.91
N LEU A 104 -5.75 7.18 -7.02
CA LEU A 104 -6.88 8.09 -7.15
C LEU A 104 -8.02 7.76 -6.17
N ALA A 105 -8.38 6.48 -6.04
CA ALA A 105 -9.36 6.02 -5.07
C ALA A 105 -8.92 6.37 -3.64
N HIS A 106 -7.66 6.10 -3.30
CA HIS A 106 -7.09 6.41 -2.01
C HIS A 106 -7.13 7.91 -1.69
N SER A 107 -6.82 8.79 -2.64
CA SER A 107 -6.97 10.24 -2.43
C SER A 107 -8.42 10.66 -2.19
N ALA A 108 -9.38 10.06 -2.91
CA ALA A 108 -10.80 10.32 -2.68
C ALA A 108 -11.26 9.81 -1.30
N THR A 109 -10.81 8.62 -0.91
CA THR A 109 -11.10 8.03 0.41
C THR A 109 -10.43 8.82 1.54
N ALA A 110 -9.22 9.33 1.36
CA ALA A 110 -8.54 10.22 2.31
C ALA A 110 -9.32 11.54 2.52
N LEU A 111 -9.83 12.13 1.44
CA LEU A 111 -10.70 13.31 1.55
C LEU A 111 -11.99 12.99 2.31
N TRP A 112 -12.57 11.81 2.06
CA TRP A 112 -13.74 11.35 2.79
C TRP A 112 -13.44 11.11 4.28
N ASP A 113 -12.30 10.51 4.59
CA ASP A 113 -11.82 10.27 5.95
C ASP A 113 -11.73 11.57 6.76
N VAL A 114 -11.02 12.57 6.23
CA VAL A 114 -10.90 13.88 6.86
C VAL A 114 -12.27 14.55 7.04
N THR A 115 -13.16 14.44 6.03
CA THR A 115 -14.52 14.99 6.11
C THR A 115 -15.34 14.32 7.21
N LEU A 116 -15.22 13.00 7.35
CA LEU A 116 -15.90 12.21 8.39
C LEU A 116 -15.34 12.56 9.78
N ALA A 117 -14.01 12.50 9.95
CA ALA A 117 -13.36 12.72 11.24
C ALA A 117 -13.62 14.13 11.78
N THR A 118 -13.46 15.16 10.94
CA THR A 118 -13.69 16.56 11.36
C THR A 118 -15.16 16.89 11.63
N GLY A 119 -16.10 16.12 11.08
CA GLY A 119 -17.53 16.24 11.38
C GLY A 119 -17.93 15.61 12.72
N GLU A 120 -17.17 14.63 13.21
CA GLU A 120 -17.51 13.82 14.39
C GLU A 120 -16.65 14.16 15.62
N ARG A 121 -15.43 14.70 15.43
CA ARG A 121 -14.48 15.01 16.51
C ARG A 121 -13.47 16.10 16.12
N GLU A 122 -12.78 16.62 17.12
CA GLU A 122 -11.60 17.46 16.88
C GLU A 122 -10.44 16.61 16.32
N VAL A 123 -9.90 17.02 15.16
CA VAL A 123 -8.67 16.47 14.57
C VAL A 123 -7.55 17.48 14.78
N ARG A 124 -6.51 17.09 15.53
CA ARG A 124 -5.42 18.00 15.90
C ARG A 124 -4.47 18.24 14.71
N PRO A 125 -3.77 19.38 14.63
CA PRO A 125 -2.84 19.65 13.53
C PRO A 125 -1.77 18.58 13.31
N VAL A 126 -1.26 17.99 14.40
CA VAL A 126 -0.26 16.90 14.32
C VAL A 126 -0.87 15.65 13.68
N GLU A 127 -2.11 15.33 14.01
CA GLU A 127 -2.83 14.19 13.46
C GLU A 127 -3.12 14.41 11.97
N GLN A 128 -3.60 15.61 11.61
CA GLN A 128 -3.79 15.99 10.21
C GLN A 128 -2.48 15.91 9.41
N HIS A 129 -1.35 16.29 10.00
CA HIS A 129 -0.06 16.18 9.33
C HIS A 129 0.37 14.72 9.11
N ILE A 130 0.10 13.84 10.07
CA ILE A 130 0.32 12.39 9.93
C ILE A 130 -0.55 11.83 8.79
N HIS A 131 -1.83 12.21 8.75
CA HIS A 131 -2.77 11.82 7.69
C HIS A 131 -2.32 12.28 6.31
N SER A 132 -1.96 13.56 6.17
CA SER A 132 -1.44 14.09 4.89
C SER A 132 -0.15 13.40 4.45
N PHE A 133 0.70 12.97 5.40
CA PHE A 133 1.88 12.18 5.06
C PHE A 133 1.49 10.77 4.58
N LEU A 134 0.55 10.09 5.24
CA LEU A 134 0.05 8.78 4.80
C LEU A 134 -0.63 8.85 3.43
N GLU A 135 -1.42 9.90 3.18
CA GLU A 135 -2.15 10.13 1.93
C GLU A 135 -1.23 10.24 0.71
N VAL A 136 -0.06 10.89 0.85
CA VAL A 136 0.84 11.14 -0.30
C VAL A 136 1.73 9.95 -0.65
N LEU A 137 1.90 8.99 0.26
CA LEU A 137 2.82 7.86 0.04
C LEU A 137 2.38 6.90 -1.08
N PRO A 138 1.10 6.53 -1.27
CA PRO A 138 0.66 5.75 -2.43
C PRO A 138 1.01 6.43 -3.75
N LEU A 139 0.77 7.74 -3.85
CA LEU A 139 1.09 8.52 -5.04
C LEU A 139 2.61 8.58 -5.26
N THR A 140 3.39 8.72 -4.19
CA THR A 140 4.86 8.68 -4.24
C THR A 140 5.34 7.32 -4.74
N ALA A 141 4.85 6.22 -4.18
CA ALA A 141 5.21 4.87 -4.62
C ALA A 141 4.85 4.63 -6.10
N MET A 142 3.67 5.09 -6.53
CA MET A 142 3.22 5.02 -7.92
C MET A 142 4.15 5.83 -8.84
N ALA A 143 4.45 7.09 -8.50
CA ALA A 143 5.28 7.97 -9.31
C ALA A 143 6.70 7.40 -9.51
N PHE A 144 7.36 6.97 -8.44
CA PHE A 144 8.70 6.39 -8.53
C PHE A 144 8.71 5.05 -9.28
N THR A 145 7.66 4.23 -9.11
CA THR A 145 7.48 3.00 -9.90
C THR A 145 7.26 3.32 -11.38
N ALA A 146 6.48 4.35 -11.71
CA ALA A 146 6.26 4.80 -13.08
C ALA A 146 7.56 5.30 -13.73
N CYS A 147 8.42 6.00 -12.99
CA CYS A 147 9.74 6.38 -13.46
C CYS A 147 10.63 5.16 -13.78
N LEU A 148 10.63 4.13 -12.92
CA LEU A 148 11.36 2.87 -13.18
C LEU A 148 10.81 2.09 -14.38
N HIS A 149 9.54 2.28 -14.70
CA HIS A 149 8.81 1.49 -15.70
C HIS A 149 8.19 2.38 -16.79
N SER A 150 8.91 3.41 -17.23
CA SER A 150 8.43 4.40 -18.19
C SER A 150 7.95 3.79 -19.52
N GLU A 151 8.58 2.70 -19.97
CA GLU A 151 8.09 1.96 -21.14
C GLU A 151 6.72 1.33 -20.91
N GLU A 152 6.46 0.80 -19.72
CA GLU A 152 5.17 0.19 -19.40
C GLU A 152 4.09 1.26 -19.18
N VAL A 153 4.46 2.44 -18.69
CA VAL A 153 3.59 3.63 -18.70
C VAL A 153 3.20 3.97 -20.13
N ARG A 154 4.17 4.05 -21.06
CA ARG A 154 3.89 4.30 -22.48
C ARG A 154 2.97 3.23 -23.10
N ALA A 155 3.16 1.96 -22.74
CA ALA A 155 2.28 0.89 -23.21
C ALA A 155 0.86 1.03 -22.66
N ALA A 156 0.71 1.29 -21.36
CA ALA A 156 -0.60 1.47 -20.73
C ALA A 156 -1.40 2.59 -21.42
N LEU A 157 -0.76 3.72 -21.68
CA LEU A 157 -1.38 4.87 -22.37
C LEU A 157 -1.76 4.58 -23.83
N ARG A 158 -1.15 3.57 -24.46
CA ARG A 158 -1.41 3.16 -25.85
C ARG A 158 -2.28 1.90 -25.97
N GLY A 159 -2.84 1.40 -24.86
CA GLY A 159 -3.69 0.20 -24.85
C GLY A 159 -2.93 -1.14 -24.80
N GLY A 160 -1.61 -1.11 -24.56
CA GLY A 160 -0.73 -2.28 -24.51
C GLY A 160 -0.03 -2.58 -25.84
N ARG A 161 1.04 -3.37 -25.76
CA ARG A 161 1.85 -3.89 -26.87
C ARG A 161 1.58 -5.36 -27.16
N GLY A 162 0.96 -6.09 -26.25
CA GLY A 162 0.69 -7.51 -26.42
C GLY A 162 -0.10 -8.14 -25.27
N ALA A 163 -0.34 -9.45 -25.38
CA ALA A 163 -1.22 -10.19 -24.47
C ALA A 163 -0.71 -10.24 -23.01
N ASP A 164 0.59 -10.10 -22.76
CA ASP A 164 1.18 -10.15 -21.42
C ASP A 164 1.00 -8.85 -20.62
N ASP A 165 0.68 -7.74 -21.27
CA ASP A 165 0.54 -6.43 -20.65
C ASP A 165 -0.67 -6.36 -19.71
N TRP A 166 -1.72 -7.11 -20.04
CA TRP A 166 -2.98 -7.13 -19.32
C TRP A 166 -3.15 -8.39 -18.47
N ARG A 167 -2.05 -9.03 -18.08
CA ARG A 167 -2.03 -10.28 -17.30
C ARG A 167 -1.27 -10.10 -15.99
N LEU A 168 -1.78 -10.68 -14.91
CA LEU A 168 -1.09 -10.71 -13.64
C LEU A 168 -0.01 -11.81 -13.65
N LEU A 169 1.24 -11.41 -13.93
CA LEU A 169 2.38 -12.30 -14.06
C LEU A 169 3.34 -12.13 -12.86
N PRO A 170 4.00 -13.18 -12.38
CA PRO A 170 5.02 -13.05 -11.35
C PRO A 170 6.23 -12.24 -11.83
N LYS A 171 6.96 -11.62 -10.89
CA LYS A 171 8.25 -10.97 -11.20
C LYS A 171 9.21 -11.94 -11.88
N ARG A 172 9.97 -11.44 -12.86
CA ARG A 172 11.08 -12.17 -13.48
C ARG A 172 12.22 -12.39 -12.47
N HIS A 173 12.53 -11.33 -11.71
CA HIS A 173 13.49 -11.33 -10.62
C HIS A 173 12.73 -11.03 -9.32
N PRO A 174 12.35 -12.06 -8.54
CA PRO A 174 11.64 -11.85 -7.29
C PRO A 174 12.53 -11.17 -6.24
N LEU A 175 11.93 -10.46 -5.29
CA LEU A 175 12.64 -10.02 -4.10
C LEU A 175 13.06 -11.23 -3.25
N SER A 176 14.12 -11.07 -2.47
CA SER A 176 14.59 -12.14 -1.58
C SER A 176 13.51 -12.53 -0.57
N ALA A 177 13.44 -13.83 -0.22
CA ALA A 177 12.49 -14.31 0.80
C ALA A 177 12.69 -13.60 2.13
N GLY A 178 13.96 -13.41 2.53
CA GLY A 178 14.30 -12.74 3.78
C GLY A 178 13.77 -11.32 3.82
N TYR A 179 13.92 -10.55 2.74
CA TYR A 179 13.38 -9.20 2.67
C TYR A 179 11.86 -9.18 2.75
N LEU A 180 11.17 -10.02 1.97
CA LEU A 180 9.70 -10.10 2.00
C LEU A 180 9.18 -10.53 3.38
N ALA A 181 9.84 -11.49 4.03
CA ALA A 181 9.48 -11.95 5.37
C ALA A 181 9.71 -10.85 6.43
N ALA A 182 10.84 -10.15 6.37
CA ALA A 182 11.13 -9.02 7.26
C ALA A 182 10.11 -7.89 7.07
N LEU A 183 9.81 -7.52 5.82
CA LEU A 183 8.82 -6.50 5.50
C LEU A 183 7.43 -6.92 6.00
N ALA A 184 7.01 -8.16 5.77
CA ALA A 184 5.75 -8.69 6.26
C ALA A 184 5.66 -8.68 7.80
N ALA A 185 6.75 -9.00 8.50
CA ALA A 185 6.82 -8.93 9.95
C ALA A 185 6.68 -7.48 10.45
N VAL A 186 7.36 -6.52 9.81
CA VAL A 186 7.28 -5.10 10.15
C VAL A 186 5.88 -4.54 9.90
N ILE A 187 5.28 -4.83 8.74
CA ILE A 187 3.89 -4.42 8.42
C ILE A 187 2.91 -5.08 9.39
N GLY A 188 3.10 -6.37 9.69
CA GLY A 188 2.28 -7.11 10.64
C GLY A 188 2.30 -6.45 12.02
N ALA A 189 3.49 -6.14 12.53
CA ALA A 189 3.68 -5.57 13.86
C ALA A 189 3.28 -4.09 13.96
N GLY A 190 3.59 -3.29 12.94
CA GLY A 190 3.44 -1.83 12.98
C GLY A 190 2.18 -1.29 12.29
N VAL A 191 1.46 -2.11 11.53
CA VAL A 191 0.24 -1.67 10.81
C VAL A 191 -0.93 -2.60 11.14
N ALA A 192 -0.81 -3.90 10.82
CA ALA A 192 -1.94 -4.81 10.94
C ALA A 192 -2.38 -5.05 12.40
N LEU A 193 -1.42 -5.24 13.32
CA LEU A 193 -1.73 -5.42 14.75
C LEU A 193 -2.32 -4.16 15.40
N PRO A 194 -1.75 -2.95 15.24
CA PRO A 194 -2.35 -1.70 15.74
C PRO A 194 -3.77 -1.47 15.21
N TYR A 195 -3.98 -1.64 13.91
CA TYR A 195 -5.30 -1.52 13.32
C TYR A 195 -6.30 -2.55 13.88
N ALA A 196 -5.90 -3.82 13.99
CA ALA A 196 -6.79 -4.86 14.55
C ALA A 196 -7.16 -4.56 16.01
N GLU A 197 -6.24 -3.97 16.77
CA GLU A 197 -6.48 -3.50 18.14
C GLU A 197 -7.52 -2.37 18.17
N GLU A 198 -7.36 -1.36 17.32
CA GLU A 198 -8.30 -0.23 17.18
C GLU A 198 -9.69 -0.69 16.75
N MET A 199 -9.79 -1.44 15.65
CA MET A 199 -11.05 -1.96 15.15
C MET A 199 -11.77 -2.78 16.23
N ARG A 200 -11.03 -3.57 17.01
CA ARG A 200 -11.59 -4.31 18.14
C ARG A 200 -12.09 -3.39 19.26
N ARG A 201 -11.39 -2.30 19.59
CA ARG A 201 -11.88 -1.28 20.55
C ARG A 201 -13.18 -0.66 20.04
N CYS A 202 -13.22 -0.21 18.79
CA CYS A 202 -14.40 0.37 18.17
C CYS A 202 -15.59 -0.59 18.17
N LEU A 203 -15.40 -1.86 17.78
CA LEU A 203 -16.46 -2.87 17.77
C LEU A 203 -17.02 -3.17 19.17
N ARG A 204 -16.18 -3.15 20.21
CA ARG A 204 -16.60 -3.37 21.60
C ARG A 204 -17.36 -2.18 22.18
N ALA A 205 -17.02 -0.96 21.76
CA ALA A 205 -17.67 0.26 22.22
C ALA A 205 -18.99 0.54 21.48
N ARG A 206 -19.28 -0.14 20.35
CA ARG A 206 -20.57 -0.03 19.67
C ARG A 206 -21.69 -0.40 20.64
N PRO A 207 -22.70 0.47 20.82
CA PRO A 207 -23.91 0.09 21.53
C PRO A 207 -24.51 -1.14 20.86
N THR A 208 -24.76 -2.22 21.60
CA THR A 208 -25.66 -3.28 21.14
C THR A 208 -26.99 -2.62 20.81
N ALA A 209 -27.40 -2.69 19.55
CA ALA A 209 -28.72 -2.20 19.14
C ALA A 209 -29.76 -2.85 20.06
N ALA A 210 -30.46 -2.02 20.83
CA ALA A 210 -31.65 -2.39 21.59
C ALA A 210 -32.87 -2.28 20.68
#